data_AF-A0A2H0LVV5-F1
#
_entry.id   AF-A0A2H0LVV5-F1
#
_cell.length_a   1.000
_cell.length_b   1.000
_cell.length_c   1.000
_cell.angle_alpha   90.00
_cell.angle_beta   90.00
_cell.angle_gamma   90.00
#
_symmetry.space_group_name_H-M   'P 1'
#
loop_
_entity.id
_entity.type
_entity.pdbx_description
1 polymer ?
#
loop_
_entity_poly.entity_id
_entity_poly.type
_entity_poly.pdbx_seq_one_letter_code
_entity_poly.pdbx_strand_id
1 'polypeptide(L)'
;MKKFIIIVVILLLIFSAATIYLNKVFLPKKFKALLVTALAKQTGKEVSLKSLEFSFFRGLILRDLVIGDSQNVILSTRQATCRIFIWPIFKKQIIIPGVNLKAPYIFLQRRSDQSFNLQDFLALTGPQAQAKRPDFSVAVFKLTISNGNIVFQDDTLPKQVKKEIKNIQLNLQLGLPVKFKFNLTAQLLSQPPVLINASGEYKILSRELEGNLSLKDLSAGEFSAYYGDPGDLVSGLIDLQAQFELKNQLLQVDFISSGENLIFRKDTLRAELNSTLESKIDYNLESKKLEFSGVWDILRADLSG
;
A
#
# COMPACT_ATOMS: atom_id res chain seq x y z
N MET A 1 25.48 24.26 42.76
CA MET A 1 25.90 23.75 41.42
C MET A 1 26.39 22.30 41.47
N LYS A 2 27.39 21.92 42.28
CA LYS A 2 27.91 20.53 42.35
C LYS A 2 26.84 19.46 42.65
N LYS A 3 25.93 19.71 43.61
CA LYS A 3 24.83 18.79 43.96
C LYS A 3 23.83 18.58 42.81
N PHE A 4 23.56 19.62 42.02
CA PHE A 4 22.67 19.54 40.86
C PHE A 4 23.31 18.69 39.75
N ILE A 5 24.60 18.88 39.48
CA ILE A 5 25.35 18.07 38.52
C ILE A 5 25.33 16.59 38.91
N ILE A 6 25.55 16.28 40.20
CA ILE A 6 25.50 14.89 40.71
C ILE A 6 24.13 14.26 40.49
N ILE A 7 23.04 14.99 40.77
CA ILE A 7 21.67 14.50 40.54
C ILE A 7 21.45 14.21 39.05
N VAL A 8 21.88 15.11 38.15
CA VAL A 8 21.76 14.92 36.69
C VAL A 8 22.55 13.69 36.23
N VAL A 9 23.77 13.47 36.75
CA VAL A 9 24.60 12.31 36.40
C VAL A 9 23.97 11.00 36.90
N ILE A 10 23.44 10.97 38.13
CA ILE A 10 22.75 9.80 38.68
C ILE A 10 21.50 9.49 37.84
N LEU A 11 20.73 10.50 37.46
CA LEU A 11 19.55 10.33 36.62
C LEU A 11 19.91 9.75 35.25
N LEU A 12 20.99 10.25 34.62
CA LEU A 12 21.53 9.71 33.36
C LEU A 12 21.99 8.25 33.50
N LEU A 13 22.62 7.90 34.62
CA LEU A 13 23.03 6.52 34.91
C LEU A 13 21.82 5.60 35.07
N ILE A 14 20.81 5.99 35.85
CA ILE A 14 19.57 5.22 36.01
C ILE A 14 18.87 5.08 34.65
N PHE A 15 18.79 6.15 33.87
CA PHE A 15 18.14 6.16 32.57
C PHE A 15 18.86 5.24 31.56
N SER A 16 20.20 5.26 31.55
CA SER A 16 21.01 4.37 30.71
C SER A 16 20.87 2.90 31.17
N ALA A 17 20.92 2.62 32.47
CA ALA A 17 20.72 1.28 33.02
C ALA A 17 19.33 0.72 32.69
N ALA A 18 18.28 1.54 32.82
CA ALA A 18 16.92 1.17 32.45
C ALA A 18 16.80 0.86 30.95
N THR A 19 17.41 1.68 30.08
CA THR A 19 17.44 1.45 28.63
C THR A 19 18.18 0.15 28.28
N ILE A 20 19.31 -0.12 28.95
CA ILE A 20 20.08 -1.37 28.77
C ILE A 20 19.24 -2.58 29.20
N TYR A 21 18.60 -2.53 30.36
CA TYR A 21 17.73 -3.61 30.84
C TYR A 21 16.55 -3.85 29.89
N LEU A 22 15.88 -2.78 29.45
CA LEU A 22 14.75 -2.86 28.54
C LEU A 22 15.16 -3.54 27.22
N ASN A 23 16.29 -3.14 26.63
CA ASN A 23 16.78 -3.67 25.35
C ASN A 23 17.43 -5.05 25.44
N LYS A 24 18.12 -5.38 26.54
CA LYS A 24 18.84 -6.66 26.67
C LYS A 24 18.03 -7.77 27.33
N VAL A 25 17.06 -7.43 28.18
CA VAL A 25 16.35 -8.41 29.01
C VAL A 25 14.86 -8.43 28.70
N PHE A 26 14.17 -7.30 28.87
CA PHE A 26 12.70 -7.29 28.83
C PHE A 26 12.14 -7.45 27.41
N LEU A 27 12.60 -6.65 26.45
CA LEU A 27 12.08 -6.66 25.08
C LEU A 27 12.37 -7.97 24.34
N PRO A 28 13.61 -8.51 24.32
CA PRO A 28 13.91 -9.71 23.55
C PRO A 28 13.24 -10.97 24.10
N LYS A 29 13.03 -11.06 25.42
CA LYS A 29 12.51 -12.28 26.07
C LYS A 29 11.00 -12.27 26.26
N LYS A 30 10.45 -11.20 26.82
CA LYS A 30 9.01 -11.15 27.17
C LYS A 30 8.18 -10.52 26.07
N PHE A 31 8.52 -9.30 25.68
CA PHE A 31 7.67 -8.53 24.77
C PHE A 31 7.69 -9.09 23.34
N LYS A 32 8.85 -9.55 22.86
CA LYS A 32 8.97 -10.25 21.58
C LYS A 32 8.06 -11.48 21.50
N ALA A 33 8.11 -12.35 22.50
CA ALA A 33 7.28 -13.56 22.54
C ALA A 33 5.79 -13.25 22.57
N LEU A 34 5.38 -12.25 23.37
CA LEU A 34 4.00 -11.75 23.40
C LEU A 34 3.56 -11.21 22.05
N LEU A 35 4.39 -10.40 21.39
CA LEU A 35 4.09 -9.80 20.09
C LEU A 35 3.97 -10.87 19.00
N VAL A 36 4.91 -11.82 18.94
CA VAL A 36 4.87 -12.94 18.00
C VAL A 36 3.61 -13.79 18.21
N THR A 37 3.30 -14.13 19.46
CA THR A 37 2.10 -14.92 19.81
C THR A 37 0.82 -14.17 19.44
N ALA A 38 0.75 -12.86 19.73
CA ALA A 38 -0.41 -12.03 19.41
C ALA A 38 -0.61 -11.92 17.90
N LEU A 39 0.46 -11.66 17.15
CA LEU A 39 0.40 -11.62 15.68
C LEU A 39 0.00 -12.98 15.12
N ALA A 40 0.63 -14.08 15.55
CA ALA A 40 0.29 -15.42 15.05
C ALA A 40 -1.17 -15.79 15.34
N LYS A 41 -1.67 -15.45 16.53
CA LYS A 41 -3.08 -15.66 16.88
C LYS A 41 -4.03 -14.78 16.06
N GLN A 42 -3.66 -13.54 15.77
CA GLN A 42 -4.48 -12.62 14.98
C GLN A 42 -4.50 -12.97 13.50
N THR A 43 -3.35 -13.34 12.94
CA THR A 43 -3.22 -13.63 11.51
C THR A 43 -3.58 -15.08 11.19
N GLY A 44 -3.53 -15.98 12.17
CA GLY A 44 -3.61 -17.43 11.94
C GLY A 44 -2.39 -17.98 11.18
N LYS A 45 -1.28 -17.24 11.15
CA LYS A 45 -0.08 -17.53 10.36
C LYS A 45 1.15 -17.71 11.25
N GLU A 46 2.18 -18.36 10.74
CA GLU A 46 3.47 -18.40 11.40
C GLU A 46 4.10 -17.01 11.38
N VAL A 47 4.63 -16.61 12.53
CA VAL A 47 5.26 -15.29 12.71
C VAL A 47 6.66 -15.50 13.25
N SER A 48 7.64 -14.95 12.56
CA SER A 48 9.01 -14.83 13.05
C SER A 48 9.41 -13.38 13.14
N LEU A 49 10.19 -13.07 14.18
CA LEU A 49 10.74 -11.74 14.40
C LEU A 49 12.17 -11.95 14.86
N LYS A 50 13.16 -11.30 14.23
CA LYS A 50 14.56 -11.48 14.62
C LYS A 50 14.87 -10.75 15.92
N SER A 51 14.64 -9.44 15.95
CA SER A 51 14.86 -8.64 17.15
C SER A 51 13.75 -7.61 17.37
N LEU A 52 13.61 -7.24 18.64
CA LEU A 52 12.74 -6.19 19.11
C LEU A 52 13.57 -5.29 20.03
N GLU A 53 13.75 -4.05 19.60
CA GLU A 53 14.60 -3.06 20.25
C GLU A 53 13.77 -1.81 20.56
N PHE A 54 14.18 -1.06 21.57
CA PHE A 54 13.67 0.28 21.85
C PHE A 54 14.79 1.30 21.72
N SER A 55 14.51 2.36 20.99
CA SER A 55 15.36 3.53 20.89
C SER A 55 14.57 4.73 21.40
N PHE A 56 15.16 5.52 22.30
CA PHE A 56 14.49 6.69 22.84
C PHE A 56 13.98 7.65 21.76
N PHE A 57 14.75 7.87 20.69
CA PHE A 57 14.38 8.78 19.62
C PHE A 57 13.46 8.15 18.56
N ARG A 58 13.60 6.85 18.31
CA ARG A 58 12.88 6.15 17.22
C ARG A 58 11.66 5.35 17.70
N GLY A 59 11.52 5.13 19.00
CA GLY A 59 10.50 4.26 19.59
C GLY A 59 10.86 2.78 19.48
N LEU A 60 9.85 1.93 19.30
CA LEU A 60 10.00 0.49 19.11
C LEU A 60 10.47 0.19 17.68
N ILE A 61 11.47 -0.68 17.57
CA ILE A 61 12.08 -1.11 16.32
C ILE A 61 11.97 -2.63 16.25
N LEU A 62 11.22 -3.12 15.27
CA LEU A 62 11.13 -4.52 14.90
C LEU A 62 12.06 -4.75 13.72
N ARG A 63 12.90 -5.78 13.77
CA ARG A 63 13.79 -6.16 12.65
C ARG A 63 13.45 -7.53 12.14
N ASP A 64 13.43 -7.64 10.81
CA ASP A 64 13.19 -8.87 10.07
C ASP A 64 11.93 -9.58 10.60
N LEU A 65 10.78 -8.87 10.51
CA LEU A 65 9.46 -9.44 10.79
C LEU A 65 9.01 -10.19 9.54
N VAL A 66 8.61 -11.45 9.71
CA VAL A 66 8.09 -12.29 8.64
C VAL A 66 6.80 -12.95 9.14
N ILE A 67 5.76 -12.87 8.32
CA ILE A 67 4.46 -13.50 8.52
C ILE A 67 4.20 -14.33 7.27
N GLY A 68 3.90 -15.61 7.45
CA GLY A 68 3.70 -16.51 6.31
C GLY A 68 3.21 -17.88 6.73
N ASP A 69 3.19 -18.77 5.76
CA ASP A 69 3.00 -20.20 5.97
C ASP A 69 4.37 -20.90 5.87
N SER A 70 4.45 -22.17 6.25
CA SER A 70 5.69 -22.97 6.26
C SER A 70 6.45 -22.96 4.92
N GLN A 71 5.79 -22.66 3.81
CA GLN A 71 6.36 -22.65 2.46
C GLN A 71 6.47 -21.25 1.83
N ASN A 72 5.71 -20.26 2.30
CA ASN A 72 5.56 -18.98 1.59
C ASN A 72 5.55 -17.79 2.55
N VAL A 73 6.39 -16.79 2.26
CA VAL A 73 6.33 -15.48 2.90
C VAL A 73 5.13 -14.72 2.35
N ILE A 74 4.21 -14.31 3.22
CA ILE A 74 3.01 -13.54 2.84
C ILE A 74 3.26 -12.05 3.07
N LEU A 75 3.79 -11.70 4.23
CA LEU A 75 4.14 -10.34 4.60
C LEU A 75 5.49 -10.36 5.29
N SER A 76 6.40 -9.47 4.90
CA SER A 76 7.60 -9.25 5.69
C SER A 76 8.01 -7.80 5.68
N THR A 77 8.89 -7.41 6.59
CA THR A 77 9.57 -6.12 6.55
C THR A 77 10.93 -6.24 7.21
N ARG A 78 11.94 -5.67 6.55
CA ARG A 78 13.29 -5.61 7.09
C ARG A 78 13.34 -4.80 8.39
N GLN A 79 12.58 -3.70 8.45
CA GLN A 79 12.47 -2.91 9.66
C GLN A 79 11.12 -2.21 9.75
N ALA A 80 10.39 -2.45 10.84
CA ALA A 80 9.27 -1.61 11.24
C ALA A 80 9.67 -0.75 12.43
N THR A 81 9.26 0.51 12.45
CA THR A 81 9.55 1.43 13.54
C THR A 81 8.30 2.20 13.90
N CYS A 82 7.93 2.14 15.18
CA CYS A 82 6.72 2.75 15.70
C CYS A 82 7.07 3.60 16.92
N ARG A 83 6.74 4.89 16.86
CA ARG A 83 6.81 5.76 18.02
C ARG A 83 5.48 5.63 18.76
N ILE A 84 5.55 5.34 20.06
CA ILE A 84 4.36 5.28 20.92
C ILE A 84 4.51 6.42 21.93
N PHE A 85 3.54 7.34 21.95
CA PHE A 85 3.39 8.25 23.08
C PHE A 85 2.27 7.73 23.96
N ILE A 86 2.65 7.20 25.12
CA ILE A 86 1.72 6.90 26.20
C ILE A 86 1.65 8.17 27.05
N TRP A 87 0.78 9.12 26.69
CA TRP A 87 0.59 10.30 27.51
C TRP A 87 -0.21 9.91 28.77
N PRO A 88 0.26 10.18 30.00
CA PRO A 88 -0.40 9.71 31.23
C PRO A 88 -1.82 10.26 31.47
N ILE A 89 -2.23 11.29 30.70
CA ILE A 89 -3.38 12.16 31.01
C ILE A 89 -4.59 11.93 30.07
N PHE A 90 -4.46 11.17 28.98
CA PHE A 90 -5.56 10.96 28.03
C PHE A 90 -6.23 9.58 28.17
N LYS A 91 -7.55 9.62 28.40
CA LYS A 91 -8.48 8.49 28.57
C LYS A 91 -8.23 7.38 27.56
N LYS A 92 -7.66 6.25 28.01
CA LYS A 92 -7.55 4.96 27.28
C LYS A 92 -7.27 5.10 25.76
N GLN A 93 -6.40 6.03 25.36
CA GLN A 93 -6.08 6.24 23.94
C GLN A 93 -4.58 6.08 23.72
N ILE A 94 -4.21 5.16 22.84
CA ILE A 94 -2.83 4.93 22.40
C ILE A 94 -2.62 5.74 21.12
N ILE A 95 -1.74 6.75 21.20
CA ILE A 95 -1.39 7.59 20.06
C ILE A 95 -0.07 7.07 19.46
N ILE A 96 -0.13 6.74 18.18
CA ILE A 96 1.00 6.36 17.34
C ILE A 96 1.22 7.48 16.32
N PRO A 97 2.15 8.42 16.59
CA PRO A 97 2.38 9.54 15.68
C PRO A 97 2.87 9.10 14.30
N GLY A 98 3.58 7.96 14.25
CA GLY A 98 4.23 7.52 13.04
C GLY A 98 4.62 6.05 13.08
N VAL A 99 4.24 5.34 12.02
CA VAL A 99 4.74 4.01 11.66
C VAL A 99 5.63 4.17 10.44
N ASN A 100 6.83 3.60 10.47
CA ASN A 100 7.74 3.56 9.34
C ASN A 100 8.08 2.11 9.00
N LEU A 101 7.81 1.70 7.77
CA LEU A 101 8.13 0.37 7.24
C LEU A 101 9.25 0.52 6.21
N LYS A 102 10.35 -0.21 6.41
CA LYS A 102 11.47 -0.26 5.48
C LYS A 102 11.51 -1.61 4.79
N ALA A 103 11.55 -1.57 3.47
CA ALA A 103 11.47 -2.72 2.59
C ALA A 103 10.39 -3.72 3.03
N PRO A 104 9.11 -3.30 3.20
CA PRO A 104 8.05 -4.26 3.35
C PRO A 104 7.86 -5.04 2.05
N TYR A 105 7.55 -6.31 2.19
CA TYR A 105 7.19 -7.21 1.11
C TYR A 105 5.79 -7.75 1.38
N ILE A 106 4.94 -7.75 0.36
CA ILE A 106 3.60 -8.35 0.40
C ILE A 106 3.47 -9.29 -0.78
N PHE A 107 3.11 -10.54 -0.53
CA PHE A 107 2.65 -11.47 -1.54
C PHE A 107 1.12 -11.51 -1.53
N LEU A 108 0.51 -10.93 -2.56
CA LEU A 108 -0.93 -10.93 -2.77
C LEU A 108 -1.27 -11.98 -3.82
N GLN A 109 -2.02 -13.00 -3.42
CA GLN A 109 -2.45 -14.06 -4.30
C GLN A 109 -3.98 -14.06 -4.39
N ARG A 110 -4.51 -13.98 -5.60
CA ARG A 110 -5.90 -14.32 -5.90
C ARG A 110 -5.93 -15.78 -6.31
N ARG A 111 -6.55 -16.61 -5.47
CA ARG A 111 -6.63 -18.07 -5.67
C ARG A 111 -7.73 -18.43 -6.66
N SER A 112 -7.73 -19.67 -7.15
CA SER A 112 -8.71 -20.16 -8.12
C SER A 112 -10.16 -20.15 -7.62
N ASP A 113 -10.39 -20.17 -6.30
CA ASP A 113 -11.71 -19.96 -5.68
C ASP A 113 -12.09 -18.46 -5.57
N GLN A 114 -11.32 -17.57 -6.20
CA GLN A 114 -11.41 -16.12 -6.16
C GLN A 114 -11.10 -15.48 -4.80
N SER A 115 -10.72 -16.27 -3.80
CA SER A 115 -10.29 -15.76 -2.50
C SER A 115 -8.92 -15.09 -2.59
N PHE A 116 -8.66 -14.14 -1.69
CA PHE A 116 -7.32 -13.60 -1.51
C PHE A 116 -6.60 -14.28 -0.36
N ASN A 117 -5.29 -14.50 -0.50
CA ASN A 117 -4.46 -15.02 0.60
C ASN A 117 -4.33 -14.08 1.80
N LEU A 118 -4.77 -12.83 1.67
CA LEU A 118 -4.82 -11.85 2.75
C LEU A 118 -6.22 -11.71 3.39
N GLN A 119 -7.23 -12.46 2.97
CA GLN A 119 -8.59 -12.30 3.49
C GLN A 119 -8.67 -12.51 5.01
N ASP A 120 -7.87 -13.42 5.56
CA ASP A 120 -7.83 -13.73 6.99
C ASP A 120 -7.30 -12.56 7.82
N PHE A 121 -6.42 -11.73 7.22
CA PHE A 121 -5.94 -10.49 7.84
C PHE A 121 -7.03 -9.42 7.90
N LEU A 122 -7.97 -9.41 6.95
CA LEU A 122 -9.03 -8.41 6.80
C LEU A 122 -10.33 -8.79 7.52
N ALA A 123 -10.60 -10.10 7.67
CA ALA A 123 -11.79 -10.65 8.34
C ALA A 123 -11.91 -10.22 9.82
N LEU A 124 -10.84 -9.71 10.43
CA LEU A 124 -10.79 -9.14 11.78
C LEU A 124 -11.63 -7.85 11.95
N THR A 125 -12.20 -7.31 10.88
CA THR A 125 -13.09 -6.12 10.92
C THR A 125 -14.57 -6.44 10.71
N GLY A 126 -14.93 -7.73 10.54
CA GLY A 126 -16.32 -8.17 10.33
C GLY A 126 -17.19 -8.11 11.60
N PRO A 127 -18.52 -8.29 11.48
CA PRO A 127 -19.47 -8.22 12.61
C PRO A 127 -19.12 -9.15 13.79
N GLN A 128 -18.47 -10.28 13.53
CA GLN A 128 -18.04 -11.24 14.57
C GLN A 128 -16.87 -10.73 15.44
N ALA A 129 -16.12 -9.71 15.01
CA ALA A 129 -15.06 -9.09 15.80
C ALA A 129 -15.59 -8.15 16.91
N GLN A 130 -16.91 -7.95 17.00
CA GLN A 130 -17.54 -7.03 17.97
C GLN A 130 -17.56 -7.56 19.42
N ALA A 131 -17.28 -8.85 19.65
CA ALA A 131 -17.45 -9.46 20.98
C ALA A 131 -16.44 -9.00 22.05
N LYS A 132 -15.29 -8.40 21.67
CA LYS A 132 -14.33 -7.80 22.61
C LYS A 132 -13.63 -6.60 21.97
N ARG A 133 -14.34 -5.48 21.81
CA ARG A 133 -13.66 -4.21 21.53
C ARG A 133 -12.74 -3.88 22.71
N PRO A 134 -11.43 -3.66 22.48
CA PRO A 134 -10.55 -3.24 23.54
C PRO A 134 -11.09 -1.95 24.15
N ASP A 135 -10.93 -1.81 25.47
CA ASP A 135 -11.38 -0.65 26.23
C ASP A 135 -10.57 0.62 25.89
N PHE A 136 -9.69 0.55 24.88
CA PHE A 136 -8.81 1.62 24.42
C PHE A 136 -8.95 1.85 22.92
N SER A 137 -8.71 3.09 22.47
CA SER A 137 -8.64 3.46 21.05
C SER A 137 -7.19 3.61 20.60
N VAL A 138 -6.91 3.29 19.34
CA VAL A 138 -5.59 3.48 18.73
C VAL A 138 -5.72 4.49 17.59
N ALA A 139 -4.89 5.53 17.61
CA ALA A 139 -4.83 6.54 16.56
C ALA A 139 -3.45 6.54 15.89
N VAL A 140 -3.41 6.38 14.57
CA VAL A 140 -2.19 6.44 13.76
C VAL A 140 -2.20 7.72 12.92
N PHE A 141 -1.21 8.59 13.10
CA PHE A 141 -1.16 9.88 12.40
C PHE A 141 -0.29 9.90 11.15
N LYS A 142 0.68 9.00 11.04
CA LYS A 142 1.54 8.91 9.87
C LYS A 142 1.95 7.46 9.60
N LEU A 143 1.96 7.10 8.33
CA LEU A 143 2.54 5.86 7.83
C LEU A 143 3.51 6.20 6.70
N THR A 144 4.75 5.76 6.83
CA THR A 144 5.75 5.85 5.76
C THR A 144 6.15 4.45 5.34
N ILE A 145 6.09 4.14 4.05
CA ILE A 145 6.70 2.95 3.47
C ILE A 145 7.88 3.41 2.63
N SER A 146 9.00 2.71 2.77
CA SER A 146 10.20 2.96 1.97
C SER A 146 10.69 1.70 1.32
N ASN A 147 10.93 1.77 0.00
CA ASN A 147 11.42 0.64 -0.81
C ASN A 147 10.55 -0.62 -0.70
N GLY A 148 9.22 -0.45 -0.67
CA GLY A 148 8.28 -1.57 -0.57
C GLY A 148 8.22 -2.39 -1.86
N ASN A 149 7.80 -3.64 -1.72
CA ASN A 149 7.62 -4.59 -2.81
C ASN A 149 6.26 -5.30 -2.65
N ILE A 150 5.49 -5.37 -3.73
CA ILE A 150 4.27 -6.17 -3.81
C ILE A 150 4.45 -7.15 -4.95
N VAL A 151 4.32 -8.44 -4.67
CA VAL A 151 4.17 -9.48 -5.69
C VAL A 151 2.70 -9.86 -5.75
N PHE A 152 2.09 -9.63 -6.90
CA PHE A 152 0.73 -10.06 -7.19
C PHE A 152 0.75 -11.33 -8.04
N GLN A 153 -0.06 -12.31 -7.67
CA GLN A 153 -0.27 -13.54 -8.42
C GLN A 153 -1.76 -13.80 -8.56
N ASP A 154 -2.20 -14.12 -9.76
CA ASP A 154 -3.58 -14.47 -10.07
C ASP A 154 -3.66 -15.88 -10.67
N ASP A 155 -4.28 -16.77 -9.91
CA ASP A 155 -4.51 -18.17 -10.25
C ASP A 155 -5.96 -18.43 -10.71
N THR A 156 -6.73 -17.38 -10.97
CA THR A 156 -8.10 -17.49 -11.53
C THR A 156 -8.09 -17.60 -13.05
N LEU A 157 -6.98 -17.28 -13.70
CA LEU A 157 -6.83 -17.28 -15.14
C LEU A 157 -6.19 -18.59 -15.65
N PRO A 158 -6.50 -19.05 -16.88
CA PRO A 158 -5.92 -20.27 -17.44
C PRO A 158 -4.40 -20.28 -17.48
N LYS A 159 -3.80 -19.11 -17.72
CA LYS A 159 -2.37 -18.86 -17.58
C LYS A 159 -2.17 -17.98 -16.35
N GLN A 160 -1.41 -18.49 -15.38
CA GLN A 160 -1.08 -17.74 -14.17
C GLN A 160 -0.46 -16.39 -14.54
N VAL A 161 -1.03 -15.32 -13.98
CA VAL A 161 -0.49 -13.97 -14.12
C VAL A 161 0.28 -13.63 -12.86
N LYS A 162 1.54 -13.22 -13.01
CA LYS A 162 2.36 -12.74 -11.92
C LYS A 162 2.95 -11.39 -12.26
N LYS A 163 2.77 -10.42 -11.37
CA LYS A 163 3.26 -9.04 -11.52
C LYS A 163 3.97 -8.62 -10.24
N GLU A 164 4.98 -7.76 -10.37
CA GLU A 164 5.75 -7.28 -9.24
C GLU A 164 5.84 -5.76 -9.28
N ILE A 165 5.46 -5.10 -8.20
CA ILE A 165 5.56 -3.64 -8.02
C ILE A 165 6.67 -3.37 -7.02
N LYS A 166 7.75 -2.74 -7.48
CA LYS A 166 8.95 -2.43 -6.69
C LYS A 166 9.05 -0.96 -6.35
N ASN A 167 10.04 -0.66 -5.50
CA ASN A 167 10.45 0.69 -5.15
C ASN A 167 9.29 1.54 -4.60
N ILE A 168 8.33 0.90 -3.91
CA ILE A 168 7.16 1.57 -3.37
C ILE A 168 7.60 2.55 -2.29
N GLN A 169 7.36 3.83 -2.52
CA GLN A 169 7.47 4.90 -1.53
C GLN A 169 6.06 5.39 -1.24
N LEU A 170 5.59 5.23 0.00
CA LEU A 170 4.29 5.75 0.42
C LEU A 170 4.50 6.69 1.60
N ASN A 171 3.91 7.87 1.53
CA ASN A 171 3.72 8.73 2.68
C ASN A 171 2.22 8.95 2.84
N LEU A 172 1.68 8.55 3.98
CA LEU A 172 0.30 8.80 4.39
C LEU A 172 0.36 9.58 5.70
N GLN A 173 -0.27 10.76 5.75
CA GLN A 173 -0.20 11.65 6.90
C GLN A 173 -1.55 12.30 7.20
N LEU A 174 -1.94 12.27 8.47
CA LEU A 174 -3.08 13.02 8.98
C LEU A 174 -2.74 14.51 9.03
N GLY A 175 -3.57 15.33 8.42
CA GLY A 175 -3.51 16.79 8.41
C GLY A 175 -4.77 17.43 9.02
N LEU A 176 -4.73 18.76 9.14
CA LEU A 176 -5.85 19.60 9.56
C LEU A 176 -6.43 20.36 8.35
N PRO A 177 -7.76 20.55 8.25
CA PRO A 177 -8.82 19.84 9.00
C PRO A 177 -8.75 18.32 8.76
N VAL A 178 -9.38 17.50 9.60
CA VAL A 178 -9.19 16.04 9.72
C VAL A 178 -9.24 15.31 8.36
N LYS A 179 -8.07 15.14 7.74
CA LYS A 179 -7.88 14.52 6.42
C LYS A 179 -6.57 13.76 6.32
N PHE A 180 -6.55 12.66 5.59
CA PHE A 180 -5.32 11.95 5.27
C PHE A 180 -4.81 12.40 3.92
N LYS A 181 -3.61 12.97 3.86
CA LYS A 181 -2.88 13.20 2.60
C LYS A 181 -2.03 11.99 2.29
N PHE A 182 -1.97 11.60 1.02
CA PHE A 182 -1.07 10.56 0.57
C PHE A 182 -0.25 10.97 -0.65
N ASN A 183 0.95 10.40 -0.74
CA ASN A 183 1.80 10.42 -1.92
C ASN A 183 2.44 9.04 -2.07
N LEU A 184 2.34 8.48 -3.27
CA LEU A 184 2.79 7.16 -3.65
C LEU A 184 3.64 7.28 -4.91
N THR A 185 4.82 6.68 -4.89
CA THR A 185 5.58 6.37 -6.11
C THR A 185 5.94 4.89 -6.11
N ALA A 186 5.89 4.27 -7.28
CA ALA A 186 6.19 2.84 -7.44
C ALA A 186 6.58 2.53 -8.89
N GLN A 187 7.08 1.32 -9.12
CA GLN A 187 7.45 0.83 -10.44
C GLN A 187 6.90 -0.57 -10.67
N LEU A 188 6.10 -0.77 -11.71
CA LEU A 188 5.71 -2.10 -12.16
C LEU A 188 6.87 -2.72 -12.93
N LEU A 189 7.32 -3.89 -12.50
CA LEU A 189 8.37 -4.64 -13.18
C LEU A 189 7.81 -5.22 -14.49
N SER A 190 8.16 -4.57 -15.58
CA SER A 190 7.73 -4.84 -16.96
C SER A 190 8.84 -4.36 -17.91
N GLN A 191 8.68 -4.55 -19.22
CA GLN A 191 9.67 -4.11 -20.22
C GLN A 191 8.97 -3.25 -21.28
N PRO A 192 9.14 -1.91 -21.25
CA PRO A 192 9.84 -1.11 -20.24
C PRO A 192 9.12 -1.08 -18.87
N PRO A 193 9.79 -0.68 -17.76
CA PRO A 193 9.14 -0.57 -16.46
C PRO A 193 8.09 0.55 -16.43
N VAL A 194 6.86 0.25 -15.98
CA VAL A 194 5.83 1.29 -15.80
C VAL A 194 6.10 2.12 -14.55
N LEU A 195 6.18 3.44 -14.68
CA LEU A 195 6.26 4.35 -13.55
C LEU A 195 4.85 4.66 -13.04
N ILE A 196 4.63 4.51 -11.74
CA ILE A 196 3.35 4.75 -11.08
C ILE A 196 3.52 5.89 -10.09
N ASN A 197 2.72 6.94 -10.21
CA ASN A 197 2.63 7.99 -9.19
C ASN A 197 1.17 8.21 -8.81
N ALA A 198 0.88 8.32 -7.53
CA ALA A 198 -0.45 8.71 -7.06
C ALA A 198 -0.34 9.68 -5.89
N SER A 199 -1.21 10.67 -5.83
CA SER A 199 -1.27 11.59 -4.70
C SER A 199 -2.67 12.12 -4.50
N GLY A 200 -3.01 12.51 -3.29
CA GLY A 200 -4.35 12.99 -3.01
C GLY A 200 -4.65 13.14 -1.54
N GLU A 201 -5.92 13.32 -1.22
CA GLU A 201 -6.40 13.40 0.15
C GLU A 201 -7.76 12.74 0.36
N TYR A 202 -7.92 12.17 1.55
CA TYR A 202 -9.17 11.61 2.04
C TYR A 202 -9.67 12.45 3.22
N LYS A 203 -10.78 13.16 3.02
CA LYS A 203 -11.47 13.94 4.06
C LYS A 203 -12.33 13.00 4.88
N ILE A 204 -11.90 12.70 6.11
CA ILE A 204 -12.49 11.64 6.95
C ILE A 204 -13.96 11.93 7.30
N LEU A 205 -14.27 13.20 7.60
CA LEU A 205 -15.60 13.61 8.06
C LEU A 205 -16.64 13.52 6.94
N SER A 206 -16.32 14.04 5.76
CA SER A 206 -17.20 13.99 4.58
C SER A 206 -17.09 12.67 3.81
N ARG A 207 -16.10 11.83 4.13
CA ARG A 207 -15.75 10.59 3.40
C ARG A 207 -15.45 10.83 1.92
N GLU A 208 -14.90 12.00 1.61
CA GLU A 208 -14.52 12.37 0.25
C GLU A 208 -13.07 11.98 -0.02
N LEU A 209 -12.79 11.42 -1.20
CA LEU A 209 -11.44 11.13 -1.68
C LEU A 209 -11.21 11.92 -2.96
N GLU A 210 -10.11 12.67 -3.04
CA GLU A 210 -9.69 13.34 -4.27
C GLU A 210 -8.21 13.07 -4.53
N GLY A 211 -7.81 12.99 -5.80
CA GLY A 211 -6.42 12.74 -6.12
C GLY A 211 -6.09 12.68 -7.60
N ASN A 212 -4.81 12.43 -7.84
CA ASN A 212 -4.20 12.28 -9.15
C ASN A 212 -3.51 10.92 -9.21
N LEU A 213 -3.54 10.29 -10.37
CA LEU A 213 -2.81 9.08 -10.72
C LEU A 213 -2.09 9.32 -12.04
N SER A 214 -0.83 8.91 -12.14
CA SER A 214 -0.13 8.82 -13.42
C SER A 214 0.54 7.46 -13.60
N LEU A 215 0.42 6.94 -14.81
CA LEU A 215 1.11 5.77 -15.30
C LEU A 215 1.93 6.20 -16.52
N LYS A 216 3.18 5.78 -16.58
CA LYS A 216 4.05 6.04 -17.72
C LYS A 216 4.59 4.75 -18.30
N ASP A 217 4.62 4.64 -19.62
CA ASP A 217 5.19 3.53 -20.38
C ASP A 217 4.43 2.20 -20.16
N LEU A 218 3.10 2.25 -19.94
CA LEU A 218 2.28 1.03 -19.81
C LEU A 218 2.16 0.34 -21.18
N SER A 219 2.70 -0.87 -21.30
CA SER A 219 2.48 -1.65 -22.51
C SER A 219 1.02 -2.03 -22.68
N ALA A 220 0.46 -1.80 -23.87
CA ALA A 220 -0.92 -2.15 -24.21
C ALA A 220 -1.26 -3.64 -24.03
N GLY A 221 -0.25 -4.53 -24.07
CA GLY A 221 -0.40 -5.97 -23.86
C GLY A 221 -0.16 -6.42 -22.41
N GLU A 222 0.25 -5.53 -21.50
CA GLU A 222 0.76 -5.86 -20.16
C GLU A 222 -0.25 -6.68 -19.33
N PHE A 223 -1.54 -6.42 -19.54
CA PHE A 223 -2.66 -7.02 -18.81
C PHE A 223 -3.62 -7.81 -19.70
N SER A 224 -3.19 -8.22 -20.90
CA SER A 224 -4.01 -8.94 -21.90
C SER A 224 -4.76 -10.15 -21.36
N ALA A 225 -4.17 -10.87 -20.40
CA ALA A 225 -4.82 -11.99 -19.75
C ALA A 225 -6.15 -11.63 -19.03
N TYR A 226 -6.42 -10.35 -18.74
CA TYR A 226 -7.62 -9.88 -18.03
C TYR A 226 -8.76 -9.42 -18.92
N TYR A 227 -8.47 -8.90 -20.12
CA TYR A 227 -9.49 -8.43 -21.07
C TYR A 227 -9.66 -9.36 -22.27
N GLY A 228 -8.99 -10.52 -22.26
CA GLY A 228 -8.98 -11.46 -23.36
C GLY A 228 -7.94 -11.08 -24.42
N ASP A 229 -7.97 -11.75 -25.57
CA ASP A 229 -7.24 -11.27 -26.74
C ASP A 229 -7.71 -9.83 -26.98
N PRO A 230 -6.85 -8.79 -26.95
CA PRO A 230 -7.24 -7.38 -27.13
C PRO A 230 -7.91 -7.03 -28.48
N GLY A 231 -8.46 -8.03 -29.17
CA GLY A 231 -8.74 -8.02 -30.59
C GLY A 231 -7.42 -7.90 -31.33
N ASP A 232 -7.27 -6.78 -32.00
CA ASP A 232 -6.19 -6.51 -32.93
C ASP A 232 -4.99 -5.80 -32.24
N LEU A 233 -5.13 -5.23 -31.03
CA LEU A 233 -4.05 -4.42 -30.41
C LEU A 233 -2.90 -5.29 -29.88
N VAL A 234 -1.84 -5.40 -30.68
CA VAL A 234 -0.67 -6.24 -30.46
C VAL A 234 0.34 -5.61 -29.51
N SER A 235 0.57 -4.30 -29.63
CA SER A 235 1.63 -3.61 -28.89
C SER A 235 1.44 -2.10 -28.88
N GLY A 236 2.31 -1.42 -28.13
CA GLY A 236 2.37 0.02 -28.00
C GLY A 236 2.53 0.43 -26.55
N LEU A 237 2.85 1.70 -26.31
CA LEU A 237 3.01 2.27 -24.98
C LEU A 237 1.88 3.26 -24.71
N ILE A 238 1.40 3.26 -23.48
CA ILE A 238 0.31 4.10 -23.01
C ILE A 238 0.81 4.87 -21.79
N ASP A 239 0.76 6.19 -21.90
CA ASP A 239 0.85 7.08 -20.76
C ASP A 239 -0.57 7.46 -20.35
N LEU A 240 -0.84 7.51 -19.04
CA LEU A 240 -2.14 7.85 -18.48
C LEU A 240 -1.96 8.86 -17.36
N GLN A 241 -2.79 9.89 -17.37
CA GLN A 241 -2.95 10.85 -16.28
C GLN A 241 -4.43 10.91 -15.93
N ALA A 242 -4.77 10.68 -14.67
CA ALA A 242 -6.15 10.69 -14.20
C ALA A 242 -6.27 11.57 -12.96
N GLN A 243 -7.34 12.36 -12.91
CA GLN A 243 -7.86 13.02 -11.73
C GLN A 243 -9.10 12.25 -11.28
N PHE A 244 -9.21 11.96 -9.99
CA PHE A 244 -10.37 11.26 -9.46
C PHE A 244 -10.95 11.97 -8.25
N GLU A 245 -12.27 11.96 -8.14
CA GLU A 245 -13.02 12.44 -6.99
C GLU A 245 -14.11 11.42 -6.63
N LEU A 246 -14.12 10.96 -5.39
CA LEU A 246 -15.21 10.19 -4.80
C LEU A 246 -15.93 11.09 -3.80
N LYS A 247 -17.17 11.45 -4.12
CA LYS A 247 -18.03 12.27 -3.27
C LYS A 247 -19.47 11.79 -3.37
N ASN A 248 -20.16 11.69 -2.24
CA ASN A 248 -21.56 11.26 -2.19
C ASN A 248 -21.82 9.94 -2.96
N GLN A 249 -20.91 8.96 -2.84
CA GLN A 249 -20.96 7.67 -3.55
C GLN A 249 -20.83 7.75 -5.08
N LEU A 250 -20.48 8.92 -5.63
CA LEU A 250 -20.13 9.09 -7.04
C LEU A 250 -18.61 9.16 -7.16
N LEU A 251 -18.01 8.21 -7.87
CA LEU A 251 -16.63 8.25 -8.30
C LEU A 251 -16.57 8.86 -9.69
N GLN A 252 -16.00 10.05 -9.80
CA GLN A 252 -15.70 10.72 -11.06
C GLN A 252 -14.22 10.53 -11.36
N VAL A 253 -13.88 10.20 -12.61
CA VAL A 253 -12.51 10.06 -13.08
C VAL A 253 -12.39 10.75 -14.42
N ASP A 254 -11.70 11.87 -14.45
CA ASP A 254 -11.27 12.53 -15.68
C ASP A 254 -9.86 12.04 -16.00
N PHE A 255 -9.64 11.50 -17.20
CA PHE A 255 -8.34 11.01 -17.59
C PHE A 255 -7.98 11.34 -19.03
N ILE A 256 -6.69 11.56 -19.22
CA ILE A 256 -6.06 11.74 -20.52
C ILE A 256 -5.07 10.59 -20.67
N SER A 257 -5.14 9.86 -21.78
CA SER A 257 -4.14 8.87 -22.13
C SER A 257 -3.57 9.12 -23.52
N SER A 258 -2.26 9.02 -23.65
CA SER A 258 -1.57 9.08 -24.94
C SER A 258 -0.99 7.72 -25.26
N GLY A 259 -1.33 7.22 -26.45
CA GLY A 259 -0.78 6.00 -27.00
C GLY A 259 0.28 6.29 -28.05
N GLU A 260 1.44 5.67 -27.91
CA GLU A 260 2.53 5.72 -28.87
C GLU A 260 2.77 4.35 -29.50
N ASN A 261 2.91 4.33 -30.83
CA ASN A 261 3.14 3.13 -31.64
C ASN A 261 2.15 2.01 -31.30
N LEU A 262 0.87 2.36 -31.18
CA LEU A 262 -0.19 1.40 -30.97
C LEU A 262 -0.36 0.59 -32.26
N ILE A 263 -0.07 -0.71 -32.19
CA ILE A 263 -0.12 -1.60 -33.36
C ILE A 263 -1.39 -2.45 -33.26
N PHE A 264 -2.29 -2.26 -34.20
CA PHE A 264 -3.45 -3.11 -34.40
C PHE A 264 -3.21 -4.05 -35.59
N ARG A 265 -3.52 -5.34 -35.46
CA ARG A 265 -3.42 -6.34 -36.53
C ARG A 265 -4.69 -7.17 -36.60
N LYS A 266 -5.31 -7.17 -37.79
CA LYS A 266 -6.44 -8.03 -38.13
C LYS A 266 -6.16 -8.72 -39.46
N ASP A 267 -6.03 -10.05 -39.46
CA ASP A 267 -5.66 -10.83 -40.65
C ASP A 267 -4.36 -10.30 -41.29
N THR A 268 -4.40 -9.81 -42.53
CA THR A 268 -3.23 -9.17 -43.18
C THR A 268 -3.12 -7.68 -42.89
N LEU A 269 -4.19 -7.05 -42.40
CA LEU A 269 -4.23 -5.62 -42.12
C LEU A 269 -3.44 -5.30 -40.86
N ARG A 270 -2.55 -4.32 -40.96
CA ARG A 270 -1.82 -3.71 -39.85
C ARG A 270 -2.07 -2.21 -39.86
N ALA A 271 -2.54 -1.69 -38.73
CA ALA A 271 -2.62 -0.27 -38.43
C ALA A 271 -1.61 0.07 -37.34
N GLU A 272 -0.81 1.09 -37.56
CA GLU A 272 0.10 1.65 -36.55
C GLU A 272 -0.33 3.09 -36.28
N LEU A 273 -0.65 3.41 -35.02
CA LEU A 273 -1.21 4.70 -34.68
C LEU A 273 -0.63 5.33 -33.41
N ASN A 274 -0.56 6.66 -33.45
CA ASN A 274 -0.37 7.51 -32.29
C ASN A 274 -1.69 8.20 -32.01
N SER A 275 -2.10 8.23 -30.75
CA SER A 275 -3.42 8.77 -30.41
C SER A 275 -3.48 9.35 -29.01
N THR A 276 -4.45 10.22 -28.79
CA THR A 276 -4.80 10.77 -27.48
C THR A 276 -6.27 10.49 -27.21
N LEU A 277 -6.57 9.99 -26.02
CA LEU A 277 -7.92 9.78 -25.53
C LEU A 277 -8.12 10.68 -24.32
N GLU A 278 -9.07 11.59 -24.41
CA GLU A 278 -9.58 12.37 -23.29
C GLU A 278 -10.94 11.80 -22.89
N SER A 279 -11.14 11.50 -21.62
CA SER A 279 -12.32 10.77 -21.18
C SER A 279 -12.71 11.08 -19.76
N LYS A 280 -14.00 10.90 -19.49
CA LYS A 280 -14.63 11.02 -18.19
C LYS A 280 -15.41 9.75 -17.89
N ILE A 281 -15.19 9.20 -16.71
CA ILE A 281 -15.96 8.09 -16.13
C ILE A 281 -16.69 8.62 -14.90
N ASP A 282 -18.01 8.41 -14.85
CA ASP A 282 -18.84 8.63 -13.67
C ASP A 282 -19.39 7.27 -13.22
N TYR A 283 -18.95 6.79 -12.05
CA TYR A 283 -19.39 5.52 -11.47
C TYR A 283 -20.11 5.75 -10.14
N ASN A 284 -21.41 5.43 -10.09
CA ASN A 284 -22.21 5.53 -8.88
C ASN A 284 -22.15 4.22 -8.10
N LEU A 285 -21.54 4.23 -6.91
CA LEU A 285 -21.30 3.04 -6.08
C LEU A 285 -22.59 2.40 -5.55
N GLU A 286 -23.66 3.19 -5.39
CA GLU A 286 -24.94 2.72 -4.86
C GLU A 286 -25.76 1.98 -5.93
N SER A 287 -26.00 2.65 -7.05
CA SER A 287 -26.75 2.10 -8.19
C SER A 287 -25.92 1.16 -9.07
N LYS A 288 -24.59 1.13 -8.88
CA LYS A 288 -23.62 0.42 -9.72
C LYS A 288 -23.69 0.81 -11.21
N LYS A 289 -24.16 2.02 -11.50
CA LYS A 289 -24.21 2.56 -12.86
C LYS A 289 -22.89 3.21 -13.22
N LEU A 290 -22.43 2.94 -14.44
CA LEU A 290 -21.24 3.52 -15.04
C LEU A 290 -21.66 4.31 -16.27
N GLU A 291 -21.26 5.58 -16.30
CA GLU A 291 -21.36 6.45 -17.47
C GLU A 291 -19.94 6.77 -17.95
N PHE A 292 -19.75 6.71 -19.26
CA PHE A 292 -18.48 6.98 -19.91
C PHE A 292 -18.71 7.92 -21.09
N SER A 293 -17.87 8.94 -21.20
CA SER A 293 -17.81 9.82 -22.36
C SER A 293 -16.36 10.20 -22.63
N GLY A 294 -16.03 10.43 -23.89
CA GLY A 294 -14.66 10.76 -24.26
C GLY A 294 -14.52 11.04 -25.74
N VAL A 295 -13.36 11.59 -26.09
CA VAL A 295 -12.95 11.90 -27.45
C VAL A 295 -11.61 11.21 -27.69
N TRP A 296 -11.52 10.47 -28.79
CA TRP A 296 -10.31 9.79 -29.20
C TRP A 296 -9.79 10.40 -30.50
N ASP A 297 -8.63 11.06 -30.41
CA ASP A 297 -7.97 11.71 -31.52
C ASP A 297 -6.82 10.85 -32.03
N ILE A 298 -6.89 10.48 -33.31
CA ILE A 298 -5.83 9.77 -34.00
C ILE A 298 -4.90 10.82 -34.62
N LEU A 299 -3.69 10.94 -34.08
CA LEU A 299 -2.71 11.94 -34.50
C LEU A 299 -1.96 11.50 -35.76
N ARG A 300 -1.69 10.20 -35.86
CA ARG A 300 -1.06 9.55 -37.02
C ARG A 300 -1.60 8.14 -37.13
N ALA A 301 -1.86 7.70 -38.35
CA ALA A 301 -2.19 6.31 -38.65
C ALA A 301 -1.51 5.88 -39.95
N ASP A 302 -0.74 4.80 -39.87
CA ASP A 302 -0.15 4.12 -41.02
C ASP A 302 -0.86 2.78 -41.20
N LEU A 303 -1.46 2.56 -42.38
CA LEU A 303 -2.21 1.35 -42.73
C LEU A 303 -1.44 0.56 -43.78
N SER A 304 -1.32 -0.75 -43.57
CA SER A 304 -0.68 -1.70 -44.50
C SER A 304 -1.46 -3.02 -44.51
N GLY A 305 -1.43 -3.77 -45.61
CA GLY A 305 -2.22 -4.98 -45.81
C GLY A 305 -1.72 -5.84 -46.96
#